data_AF-A0A7Y2THT7-F1
#
_entry.id   AF-A0A7Y2THT7-F1
#
_cell.length_a   1.000
_cell.length_b   1.000
_cell.length_c   1.000
_cell.angle_alpha   90.00
_cell.angle_beta   90.00
_cell.angle_gamma   90.00
#
_symmetry.space_group_name_H-M   'P 1'
#
loop_
_entity.id
_entity.type
_entity.pdbx_description
1 polymer ?
#
loop_
_entity_poly.entity_id
_entity_poly.type
_entity_poly.pdbx_seq_one_letter_code
_entity_poly.pdbx_strand_id
1 'polypeptide(L)'
;MLKKVSPYLLILLFLLAVLPQFSNPINGLDAAWNFSNAVNLSGDFFNHYTNNIVSNLYCYTQSFIAFGISNQYGSVVFHSLILLGFLLLIYGELGFSNKAFFLGLIIISSYYFKLHRSEHVTLLLGIILYQSGFKSYDTFTRISITSVLVFILHPVHGLFTFVGLLAYEQSIWKYKFKIAAITLIAFICIVAIHILIPENTYSNSLLTRIENIGFAPITTFIKHGTITLLALVLLTYKNWNLKFGLHLLTLLVLITIFGTANYFVYLYLPLILVTINEKNTVLFQPILIGLIALSSIINIIHPVFVQFENPSYAQTGKAILLENNKRAANHNSKSKVFSENYYAAPLFKNSQSRMILVDKQQVLLVDSVSSGDVILSYFKSKPQKIISHLEQNYPTLNFHIKEVVAENQGYLTLSSLYKKRTEPIGLWLIDVK
;
A
#
# COMPACT_ATOMS: atom_id res chain seq x y z
N MET A 1 9.59 28.41 25.08
CA MET A 1 8.46 28.81 24.21
C MET A 1 8.98 28.81 22.77
N LEU A 2 8.79 27.73 22.01
CA LEU A 2 9.20 27.71 20.59
C LEU A 2 8.30 28.67 19.81
N LYS A 3 8.91 29.56 19.01
CA LYS A 3 8.21 30.38 18.01
C LYS A 3 7.35 29.46 17.14
N LYS A 4 6.16 29.93 16.72
CA LYS A 4 5.31 29.21 15.76
C LYS A 4 6.18 28.69 14.62
N VAL A 5 6.23 27.36 14.46
CA VAL A 5 7.03 26.75 13.41
C VAL A 5 6.45 27.16 12.07
N SER A 6 7.33 27.59 11.17
CA SER A 6 6.93 28.13 9.88
C SER A 6 6.24 27.05 9.02
N PRO A 7 5.06 27.33 8.43
CA PRO A 7 4.41 26.42 7.48
C PRO A 7 5.31 26.09 6.28
N TYR A 8 6.26 26.96 5.93
CA TYR A 8 7.21 26.74 4.85
C TYR A 8 8.11 25.52 5.07
N LEU A 9 8.49 25.22 6.33
CA LEU A 9 9.31 24.04 6.63
C LEU A 9 8.55 22.74 6.36
N LEU A 10 7.26 22.69 6.71
CA LEU A 10 6.42 21.53 6.42
C LEU A 10 6.21 21.35 4.92
N ILE A 11 5.96 22.44 4.19
CA ILE A 11 5.85 22.41 2.72
C ILE A 11 7.14 21.89 2.10
N LEU A 12 8.29 22.39 2.54
CA LEU A 12 9.59 21.92 2.06
C LEU A 12 9.77 20.42 2.30
N LEU A 13 9.45 19.93 3.51
CA LEU A 13 9.57 18.52 3.85
C LEU A 13 8.57 17.64 3.09
N PHE A 14 7.36 18.14 2.83
CA PHE A 14 6.39 17.49 1.96
C PHE A 14 6.93 17.36 0.53
N LEU A 15 7.47 18.44 -0.04
CA LEU A 15 8.07 18.42 -1.37
C LEU A 15 9.27 17.44 -1.44
N LEU A 16 10.13 17.45 -0.42
CA LEU A 16 11.25 16.50 -0.32
C LEU A 16 10.80 15.04 -0.17
N ALA A 17 9.63 14.78 0.44
CA ALA A 17 9.09 13.44 0.55
C ALA A 17 8.43 12.95 -0.75
N VAL A 18 7.82 13.86 -1.50
CA VAL A 18 7.02 13.56 -2.70
C VAL A 18 7.86 13.54 -3.98
N LEU A 19 8.70 14.55 -4.22
CA LEU A 19 9.46 14.68 -5.48
C LEU A 19 10.30 13.45 -5.83
N PRO A 20 10.98 12.76 -4.89
CA PRO A 20 11.76 11.57 -5.21
C PRO A 20 10.93 10.38 -5.68
N GLN A 21 9.62 10.38 -5.42
CA GLN A 21 8.73 9.33 -5.92
C GLN A 21 8.53 9.45 -7.44
N PHE A 22 8.65 10.65 -8.01
CA PHE A 22 8.60 10.85 -9.47
C PHE A 22 9.87 10.40 -10.19
N SER A 23 10.99 10.31 -9.48
CA SER A 23 12.25 9.77 -10.01
C SER A 23 12.39 8.27 -9.82
N ASN A 24 11.52 7.61 -9.03
CA ASN A 24 11.51 6.17 -8.86
C ASN A 24 10.47 5.52 -9.78
N PRO A 25 10.88 4.88 -10.89
CA PRO A 25 9.95 4.31 -11.86
C PRO A 25 9.27 3.02 -11.38
N ILE A 26 9.62 2.51 -10.19
CA ILE A 26 9.06 1.26 -9.64
C ILE A 26 7.70 1.54 -9.02
N ASN A 27 6.63 1.07 -9.68
CA ASN A 27 5.33 0.95 -9.05
C ASN A 27 5.30 -0.32 -8.20
N GLY A 28 5.08 -0.21 -6.89
CA GLY A 28 4.91 -1.41 -6.05
C GLY A 28 3.75 -2.29 -6.56
N LEU A 29 3.84 -3.61 -6.32
CA LEU A 29 2.89 -4.60 -6.83
C LEU A 29 1.41 -4.23 -6.62
N ASP A 30 1.02 -3.77 -5.42
CA ASP A 30 -0.38 -3.39 -5.15
C ASP A 30 -0.71 -1.97 -5.64
N ALA A 31 0.28 -1.07 -5.75
CA ALA A 31 0.06 0.26 -6.33
C ALA A 31 -0.30 0.10 -7.80
N ALA A 32 0.46 -0.71 -8.53
CA ALA A 32 0.18 -1.06 -9.91
C ALA A 32 -1.08 -1.92 -10.08
N TRP A 33 -1.38 -2.87 -9.17
CA TRP A 33 -2.66 -3.60 -9.19
C TRP A 33 -3.85 -2.63 -9.13
N ASN A 34 -3.91 -1.79 -8.10
CA ASN A 34 -5.01 -0.86 -7.89
C ASN A 34 -5.09 0.21 -8.99
N PHE A 35 -3.94 0.70 -9.44
CA PHE A 35 -3.87 1.69 -10.50
C PHE A 35 -4.22 1.09 -11.88
N SER A 36 -3.85 -0.16 -12.16
CA SER A 36 -4.27 -0.87 -13.37
C SER A 36 -5.79 -1.03 -13.42
N ASN A 37 -6.42 -1.31 -12.27
CA ASN A 37 -7.88 -1.33 -12.15
C ASN A 37 -8.50 0.05 -12.45
N ALA A 38 -7.88 1.13 -11.99
CA ALA A 38 -8.35 2.49 -12.24
C ALA A 38 -8.24 2.92 -13.72
N VAL A 39 -7.19 2.47 -14.42
CA VAL A 39 -6.92 2.78 -15.84
C VAL A 39 -7.77 1.94 -16.81
N ASN A 40 -8.14 0.71 -16.41
CA ASN A 40 -8.88 -0.26 -17.24
C ASN A 40 -10.35 -0.41 -16.85
N LEU A 41 -10.97 0.63 -16.30
CA LEU A 41 -12.42 0.61 -16.08
C LEU A 41 -13.14 0.64 -17.43
N SER A 42 -13.40 -0.54 -17.98
CA SER A 42 -14.52 -0.75 -18.89
C SER A 42 -15.82 -0.69 -18.08
N GLY A 43 -16.97 -0.44 -18.73
CA GLY A 43 -18.26 -0.25 -18.05
C GLY A 43 -18.72 -1.43 -17.16
N ASP A 44 -18.08 -2.60 -17.26
CA ASP A 44 -18.59 -3.86 -16.71
C ASP A 44 -17.83 -4.37 -15.47
N PHE A 45 -17.15 -3.49 -14.71
CA PHE A 45 -16.36 -3.87 -13.51
C PHE A 45 -15.27 -4.93 -13.77
N PHE A 46 -14.95 -5.22 -15.04
CA PHE A 46 -13.98 -6.22 -15.44
C PHE A 46 -12.63 -5.58 -15.75
N ASN A 47 -11.56 -6.19 -15.25
CA ASN A 47 -10.21 -5.75 -15.48
C ASN A 47 -9.46 -6.74 -16.40
N HIS A 48 -9.18 -6.33 -17.63
CA HIS A 48 -8.46 -7.16 -18.60
C HIS A 48 -7.04 -7.55 -18.16
N TYR A 49 -6.36 -6.69 -17.39
CA TYR A 49 -4.98 -6.92 -16.96
C TYR A 49 -4.86 -8.06 -15.94
N THR A 50 -5.82 -8.15 -15.01
CA THR A 50 -5.93 -9.21 -14.00
C THR A 50 -6.86 -10.34 -14.45
N ASN A 51 -7.53 -10.17 -15.59
CA ASN A 51 -8.51 -11.09 -16.15
C ASN A 51 -9.61 -11.48 -15.15
N ASN A 52 -10.08 -10.51 -14.36
CA ASN A 52 -11.03 -10.75 -13.27
C ASN A 52 -11.94 -9.54 -13.02
N ILE A 53 -13.07 -9.78 -12.34
CA ILE A 53 -13.91 -8.72 -11.80
C ILE A 53 -13.14 -8.01 -10.68
N VAL A 54 -13.27 -6.69 -10.64
CA VAL A 54 -12.67 -5.84 -9.62
C VAL A 54 -13.11 -6.30 -8.22
N SER A 55 -12.14 -6.74 -7.41
CA SER A 55 -12.38 -7.30 -6.07
C SER A 55 -12.88 -6.31 -5.00
N ASN A 56 -12.71 -5.00 -5.23
CA ASN A 56 -13.06 -3.95 -4.28
C ASN A 56 -13.18 -2.58 -4.96
N LEU A 57 -13.92 -1.64 -4.36
CA LEU A 57 -14.16 -0.34 -5.00
C LEU A 57 -13.02 0.68 -4.83
N TYR A 58 -11.92 0.33 -4.14
CA TYR A 58 -10.82 1.26 -3.92
C TYR A 58 -10.22 1.80 -5.22
N CYS A 59 -10.12 1.01 -6.28
CA CYS A 59 -9.56 1.48 -7.55
C CYS A 59 -10.36 2.64 -8.17
N TYR A 60 -11.67 2.72 -7.93
CA TYR A 60 -12.51 3.82 -8.41
C TYR A 60 -12.15 5.16 -7.78
N THR A 61 -11.55 5.15 -6.58
CA THR A 61 -11.04 6.36 -5.95
C THR A 61 -9.87 6.98 -6.71
N GLN A 62 -9.21 6.23 -7.61
CA GLN A 62 -8.08 6.71 -8.40
C GLN A 62 -8.47 7.09 -9.84
N SER A 63 -9.66 6.68 -10.30
CA SER A 63 -10.05 6.74 -11.71
C SER A 63 -10.09 8.14 -12.29
N PHE A 64 -10.50 9.15 -11.49
CA PHE A 64 -10.50 10.53 -11.95
C PHE A 64 -9.08 11.06 -12.26
N ILE A 65 -8.06 10.57 -11.54
CA ILE A 65 -6.65 10.89 -11.83
C ILE A 65 -6.14 10.04 -12.99
N ALA A 66 -6.50 8.76 -13.01
CA ALA A 66 -6.11 7.84 -14.07
C ALA A 66 -6.61 8.29 -15.46
N PHE A 67 -7.75 8.98 -15.53
CA PHE A 67 -8.26 9.60 -16.76
C PHE A 67 -7.29 10.65 -17.34
N GLY A 68 -6.74 11.52 -16.50
CA GLY A 68 -5.81 12.56 -16.93
C GLY A 68 -4.36 12.11 -17.04
N ILE A 69 -3.90 11.23 -16.13
CA ILE A 69 -2.51 10.78 -16.01
C ILE A 69 -2.51 9.27 -15.87
N SER A 70 -2.55 8.54 -16.99
CA SER A 70 -2.70 7.08 -16.99
C SER A 70 -1.39 6.29 -16.85
N ASN A 71 -0.27 6.96 -16.57
CA ASN A 71 1.04 6.32 -16.38
C ASN A 71 1.37 6.20 -14.88
N GLN A 72 2.56 5.70 -14.52
CA GLN A 72 2.92 5.51 -13.11
C GLN A 72 2.80 6.79 -12.25
N TYR A 73 2.94 7.97 -12.86
CA TYR A 73 2.89 9.24 -12.13
C TYR A 73 1.47 9.56 -11.65
N GLY A 74 0.42 9.01 -12.26
CA GLY A 74 -0.94 9.21 -11.77
C GLY A 74 -1.13 8.67 -10.36
N SER A 75 -0.57 7.49 -10.06
CA SER A 75 -0.58 6.91 -8.71
C SER A 75 0.23 7.79 -7.73
N VAL A 76 1.41 8.26 -8.14
CA VAL A 76 2.24 9.16 -7.31
C VAL A 76 1.49 10.45 -6.99
N VAL A 77 0.85 11.09 -7.97
CA VAL A 77 0.05 12.30 -7.77
C VAL A 77 -1.11 12.02 -6.83
N PHE A 78 -1.86 10.93 -7.05
CA PHE A 78 -2.96 10.53 -6.18
C PHE A 78 -2.54 10.42 -4.72
N HIS A 79 -1.52 9.60 -4.44
CA HIS A 79 -1.07 9.37 -3.06
C HIS A 79 -0.44 10.62 -2.43
N SER A 80 0.18 11.49 -3.23
CA SER A 80 0.67 12.79 -2.77
C SER A 80 -0.49 13.72 -2.35
N LEU A 81 -1.61 13.71 -3.08
CA LEU A 81 -2.82 14.44 -2.70
C LEU A 81 -3.45 13.86 -1.42
N ILE A 82 -3.40 12.54 -1.22
CA ILE A 82 -3.85 11.92 0.04
C ILE A 82 -2.97 12.36 1.22
N LEU A 83 -1.65 12.38 1.05
CA LEU A 83 -0.73 12.92 2.07
C LEU A 83 -1.02 14.40 2.38
N LEU A 84 -1.27 15.21 1.35
CA LEU A 84 -1.69 16.59 1.53
C LEU A 84 -3.02 16.68 2.29
N GLY A 85 -3.98 15.80 1.99
CA GLY A 85 -5.25 15.69 2.70
C GLY A 85 -5.09 15.42 4.20
N PHE A 86 -4.13 14.56 4.60
CA PHE A 86 -3.78 14.40 6.01
C PHE A 86 -3.30 15.70 6.65
N LEU A 87 -2.41 16.43 5.99
CA LEU A 87 -1.89 17.69 6.51
C LEU A 87 -3.01 18.73 6.65
N LEU A 88 -3.84 18.88 5.62
CA LEU A 88 -4.97 19.80 5.64
C LEU A 88 -5.95 19.47 6.77
N LEU A 89 -6.27 18.19 6.97
CA LEU A 89 -7.12 17.74 8.07
C LEU A 89 -6.50 18.07 9.44
N ILE A 90 -5.22 17.72 9.64
CA ILE A 90 -4.52 17.97 10.89
C ILE A 90 -4.48 19.46 11.22
N TYR A 91 -4.12 20.29 10.25
CA TYR A 91 -4.03 21.74 10.45
C TYR A 91 -5.40 22.41 10.53
N GLY A 92 -6.42 21.85 9.88
CA GLY A 92 -7.81 22.28 10.04
C GLY A 92 -8.32 22.08 11.47
N GLU A 93 -8.03 20.91 12.07
CA GLU A 93 -8.50 20.58 13.42
C GLU A 93 -7.62 21.17 14.54
N LEU A 94 -6.29 21.25 14.34
CA LEU A 94 -5.33 21.65 15.38
C LEU A 94 -4.74 23.07 15.19
N GLY A 95 -5.08 23.75 14.08
CA GLY A 95 -4.46 25.02 13.68
C GLY A 95 -2.94 24.91 13.46
N PHE A 96 -2.26 26.05 13.40
CA PHE A 96 -0.78 26.12 13.30
C PHE A 96 -0.10 25.91 14.66
N SER A 97 -0.43 24.83 15.35
CA SER A 97 0.17 24.44 16.62
C SER A 97 1.41 23.56 16.45
N ASN A 98 2.28 23.50 17.47
CA ASN A 98 3.41 22.57 17.46
C ASN A 98 2.93 21.11 17.35
N LYS A 99 1.76 20.80 17.92
CA LYS A 99 1.14 19.48 17.83
C LYS A 99 0.80 19.11 16.39
N ALA A 100 0.16 20.03 15.66
CA ALA A 100 -0.14 19.88 14.23
C ALA A 100 1.15 19.65 13.42
N PHE A 101 2.19 20.43 13.70
CA PHE A 101 3.49 20.29 13.07
C PHE A 101 4.12 18.92 13.30
N PHE A 102 4.22 18.46 14.55
CA PHE A 102 4.82 17.16 14.86
C PHE A 102 4.01 16.00 14.28
N LEU A 103 2.68 16.05 14.38
CA LEU A 103 1.83 15.01 13.79
C LEU A 103 1.96 14.97 12.26
N GLY A 104 1.98 16.14 11.61
CA GLY A 104 2.22 16.26 10.17
C GLY A 104 3.57 15.66 9.76
N LEU A 105 4.64 15.96 10.49
CA LEU A 105 5.96 15.38 10.24
C LEU A 105 6.00 13.86 10.42
N ILE A 106 5.33 13.33 11.44
CA ILE A 106 5.24 11.88 11.67
C ILE A 106 4.57 11.20 10.46
N ILE A 107 3.50 11.78 9.92
CA ILE A 107 2.81 11.23 8.74
C ILE A 107 3.70 11.30 7.50
N ILE A 108 4.26 12.47 7.18
CA ILE A 108 5.10 12.64 5.97
C ILE A 108 6.35 11.75 6.04
N SER A 109 6.96 11.61 7.21
CA SER A 109 8.19 10.83 7.37
C SER A 109 7.95 9.32 7.53
N SER A 110 6.70 8.86 7.62
CA SER A 110 6.39 7.45 7.83
C SER A 110 6.57 6.62 6.56
N TYR A 111 7.19 5.44 6.71
CA TYR A 111 7.34 4.48 5.61
C TYR A 111 5.99 4.06 5.02
N TYR A 112 5.02 3.67 5.86
CA TYR A 112 3.74 3.12 5.43
C TYR A 112 2.85 4.13 4.68
N PHE A 113 2.94 5.41 5.04
CA PHE A 113 2.26 6.49 4.32
C PHE A 113 2.86 6.74 2.93
N LYS A 114 4.15 6.40 2.73
CA LYS A 114 4.87 6.57 1.46
C LYS A 114 4.87 5.32 0.57
N LEU A 115 4.28 4.21 1.01
CA LEU A 115 4.21 2.98 0.19
C LEU A 115 3.23 3.05 -0.99
N HIS A 116 2.47 4.15 -1.12
CA HIS A 116 1.47 4.34 -2.18
C HIS A 116 0.48 3.15 -2.25
N ARG A 117 -0.06 2.77 -1.08
CA ARG A 117 -1.03 1.69 -0.91
C ARG A 117 -2.40 2.21 -0.49
N SER A 118 -3.42 1.37 -0.60
CA SER A 118 -4.81 1.68 -0.22
C SER A 118 -5.02 2.10 1.23
N GLU A 119 -4.19 1.59 2.14
CA GLU A 119 -4.40 1.60 3.58
C GLU A 119 -4.40 3.03 4.14
N HIS A 120 -3.49 3.88 3.68
CA HIS A 120 -3.47 5.27 4.15
C HIS A 120 -4.60 6.11 3.55
N VAL A 121 -5.12 5.73 2.38
CA VAL A 121 -6.29 6.39 1.78
C VAL A 121 -7.54 6.10 2.60
N THR A 122 -7.78 4.82 2.89
CA THR A 122 -8.91 4.40 3.74
C THR A 122 -8.75 4.86 5.18
N LEU A 123 -7.52 4.99 5.69
CA LEU A 123 -7.25 5.58 7.00
C LEU A 123 -7.61 7.07 7.02
N LEU A 124 -7.21 7.86 6.00
CA LEU A 124 -7.61 9.27 5.89
C LEU A 124 -9.14 9.39 5.84
N LEU A 125 -9.77 8.62 4.96
CA LEU A 125 -11.23 8.62 4.81
C LEU A 125 -11.92 8.25 6.13
N GLY A 126 -11.44 7.22 6.81
CA GLY A 126 -11.96 6.81 8.12
C GLY A 126 -11.89 7.94 9.15
N ILE A 127 -10.77 8.67 9.21
CA ILE A 127 -10.63 9.84 10.09
C ILE A 127 -11.60 10.95 9.68
N ILE A 128 -11.69 11.31 8.40
CA ILE A 128 -12.59 12.39 7.93
C ILE A 128 -14.06 12.06 8.21
N LEU A 129 -14.50 10.85 7.86
CA LEU A 129 -15.88 10.42 8.07
C LEU A 129 -16.25 10.41 9.54
N TYR A 130 -15.37 9.88 10.39
CA TYR A 130 -15.60 9.78 11.82
C TYR A 130 -15.50 11.14 12.53
N GLN A 131 -14.46 11.91 12.22
CA GLN A 131 -14.27 13.23 12.80
C GLN A 131 -15.36 14.15 12.33
N SER A 132 -15.61 14.31 11.02
CA SER A 132 -16.42 15.41 10.49
C SER A 132 -17.76 14.99 9.88
N GLY A 133 -17.82 13.82 9.23
CA GLY A 133 -19.01 13.40 8.46
C GLY A 133 -20.22 13.01 9.31
N PHE A 134 -19.99 12.33 10.44
CA PHE A 134 -21.07 11.71 11.22
C PHE A 134 -21.09 12.17 12.69
N LYS A 135 -20.65 13.40 12.99
CA LYS A 135 -20.59 13.97 14.35
C LYS A 135 -21.95 13.93 15.08
N SER A 136 -23.07 14.02 14.35
CA SER A 136 -24.42 14.09 14.91
C SER A 136 -24.99 12.76 15.38
N TYR A 137 -24.43 11.63 14.93
CA TYR A 137 -24.88 10.30 15.31
C TYR A 137 -24.29 9.89 16.67
N ASP A 138 -24.95 8.97 17.37
CA ASP A 138 -24.38 8.36 18.57
C ASP A 138 -23.08 7.61 18.24
N THR A 139 -22.21 7.45 19.24
CA THR A 139 -20.87 6.87 19.08
C THR A 139 -20.89 5.53 18.33
N PHE A 140 -21.79 4.61 18.65
CA PHE A 140 -21.75 3.27 18.02
C PHE A 140 -22.21 3.34 16.57
N THR A 141 -23.27 4.09 16.29
CA THR A 141 -23.76 4.31 14.92
C THR A 141 -22.70 5.00 14.07
N ARG A 142 -22.04 6.02 14.61
CA ARG A 142 -20.93 6.72 13.97
C ARG A 142 -19.79 5.76 13.62
N ILE A 143 -19.32 4.95 14.57
CA ILE A 143 -18.29 3.93 14.33
C ILE A 143 -18.72 2.97 13.23
N SER A 144 -19.96 2.48 13.29
CA SER A 144 -20.48 1.47 12.37
C SER A 144 -20.58 2.01 10.94
N ILE A 145 -21.20 3.18 10.76
CA ILE A 145 -21.37 3.80 9.43
C ILE A 145 -20.01 4.12 8.80
N THR A 146 -19.08 4.73 9.56
CA THR A 146 -17.72 4.98 9.06
C THR A 146 -17.05 3.69 8.60
N SER A 147 -17.15 2.63 9.40
CA SER A 147 -16.51 1.35 9.10
C SER A 147 -17.13 0.66 7.89
N VAL A 148 -18.46 0.73 7.71
CA VAL A 148 -19.17 0.19 6.55
C VAL A 148 -18.77 0.93 5.27
N LEU A 149 -18.66 2.26 5.31
CA LEU A 149 -18.21 3.02 4.13
C LEU A 149 -16.77 2.69 3.74
N VAL A 150 -15.88 2.49 4.72
CA VAL A 150 -14.52 2.01 4.44
C VAL A 150 -14.53 0.55 3.98
N PHE A 151 -15.41 -0.30 4.51
CA PHE A 151 -15.57 -1.70 4.10
C PHE A 151 -15.93 -1.83 2.62
N ILE A 152 -16.82 -0.98 2.11
CA ILE A 152 -17.20 -0.93 0.69
C ILE A 152 -15.97 -0.69 -0.21
N LEU A 153 -15.01 0.12 0.25
CA LEU A 153 -13.75 0.33 -0.49
C LEU A 153 -12.78 -0.83 -0.34
N HIS A 154 -12.66 -1.39 0.87
CA HIS A 154 -11.84 -2.56 1.14
C HIS A 154 -12.31 -3.26 2.43
N PRO A 155 -12.79 -4.52 2.38
CA PRO A 155 -13.40 -5.20 3.53
C PRO A 155 -12.54 -5.23 4.80
N VAL A 156 -11.27 -5.64 4.66
CA VAL A 156 -10.32 -5.73 5.77
C VAL A 156 -10.04 -4.36 6.40
N HIS A 157 -10.03 -3.29 5.60
CA HIS A 157 -9.82 -1.93 6.07
C HIS A 157 -11.00 -1.42 6.89
N GLY A 158 -12.23 -1.77 6.48
CA GLY A 158 -13.43 -1.47 7.25
C GLY A 158 -13.40 -2.11 8.63
N LEU A 159 -12.96 -3.38 8.70
CA LEU A 159 -12.80 -4.10 9.96
C LEU A 159 -11.76 -3.43 10.89
N PHE A 160 -10.57 -3.10 10.38
CA PHE A 160 -9.56 -2.40 11.18
C PHE A 160 -10.00 -1.00 11.58
N THR A 161 -10.78 -0.32 10.73
CA THR A 161 -11.39 0.97 11.07
C THR A 161 -12.36 0.80 12.23
N PHE A 162 -13.23 -0.21 12.21
CA PHE A 162 -14.17 -0.51 13.29
C PHE A 162 -13.46 -0.73 14.62
N VAL A 163 -12.47 -1.62 14.66
CA VAL A 163 -11.73 -1.93 15.88
C VAL A 163 -10.87 -0.74 16.32
N GLY A 164 -10.25 -0.01 15.39
CA GLY A 164 -9.46 1.18 15.69
C GLY A 164 -10.29 2.32 16.28
N LEU A 165 -11.51 2.54 15.78
CA LEU A 165 -12.42 3.54 16.34
C LEU A 165 -12.99 3.10 17.70
N LEU A 166 -13.29 1.81 17.88
CA LEU A 166 -13.64 1.27 19.20
C LEU A 166 -12.50 1.42 20.21
N ALA A 167 -11.24 1.28 19.75
CA ALA A 167 -10.06 1.50 20.57
C ALA A 167 -9.90 2.98 20.97
N TYR A 168 -10.11 3.88 20.03
CA TYR A 168 -10.14 5.32 20.28
C TYR A 168 -11.19 5.70 21.34
N GLU A 169 -12.43 5.20 21.18
CA GLU A 169 -13.56 5.46 22.07
C GLU A 169 -13.55 4.61 23.36
N GLN A 170 -12.58 3.69 23.50
CA GLN A 170 -12.45 2.74 24.61
C GLN A 170 -13.76 1.99 24.90
N SER A 171 -14.50 1.61 23.84
CA SER A 171 -15.89 1.19 23.92
C SER A 171 -16.16 -0.28 23.57
N ILE A 172 -15.12 -1.11 23.37
CA ILE A 172 -15.27 -2.55 23.10
C ILE A 172 -16.12 -3.20 24.20
N TRP A 173 -15.81 -2.94 25.47
CA TRP A 173 -16.54 -3.55 26.60
C TRP A 173 -17.97 -3.05 26.73
N LYS A 174 -18.23 -1.78 26.37
CA LYS A 174 -19.57 -1.18 26.39
C LYS A 174 -20.48 -1.87 25.38
N TYR A 175 -19.95 -2.21 24.20
CA TYR A 175 -20.71 -2.78 23.09
C TYR A 175 -20.45 -4.28 22.86
N LYS A 176 -19.88 -4.98 23.85
CA LYS A 176 -19.42 -6.38 23.71
C LYS A 176 -20.44 -7.34 23.09
N PHE A 177 -21.72 -7.25 23.47
CA PHE A 177 -22.76 -8.12 22.93
C PHE A 177 -23.11 -7.79 21.47
N LYS A 178 -23.17 -6.50 21.10
CA LYS A 178 -23.37 -6.08 19.71
C LYS A 178 -22.21 -6.53 18.83
N ILE A 179 -20.98 -6.35 19.31
CA ILE A 179 -19.76 -6.78 18.62
C ILE A 179 -19.75 -8.30 18.45
N ALA A 180 -20.07 -9.06 19.50
CA ALA A 180 -20.16 -10.52 19.43
C ALA A 180 -21.21 -10.99 18.42
N ALA A 181 -22.40 -10.37 18.41
CA ALA A 181 -23.46 -10.70 17.45
C ALA A 181 -23.04 -10.42 16.00
N ILE A 182 -22.45 -9.24 15.73
CA ILE A 182 -21.95 -8.89 14.39
C ILE A 182 -20.86 -9.87 13.95
N THR A 183 -19.93 -10.20 14.85
CA THR A 183 -18.83 -11.14 14.57
C THR A 183 -19.36 -12.54 14.25
N LEU A 184 -20.35 -13.01 15.01
CA LEU A 184 -21.00 -14.29 14.79
C LEU A 184 -21.71 -14.33 13.43
N ILE A 185 -22.46 -13.29 13.09
CA ILE A 185 -23.14 -13.18 11.78
C ILE A 185 -22.11 -13.18 10.66
N ALA A 186 -21.05 -12.38 10.77
CA ALA A 186 -19.97 -12.33 9.77
C ALA A 186 -19.30 -13.71 9.60
N PHE A 187 -19.03 -14.41 10.70
CA PHE A 187 -18.47 -15.76 10.67
C PHE A 187 -19.41 -16.75 9.95
N ILE A 188 -20.70 -16.75 10.29
CA ILE A 188 -21.71 -17.59 9.63
C ILE A 188 -21.74 -17.30 8.12
N CYS A 189 -21.72 -16.02 7.71
CA CYS A 189 -21.69 -15.64 6.30
C CYS A 189 -20.44 -16.15 5.58
N ILE A 190 -19.26 -16.02 6.18
CA ILE A 190 -18.00 -16.51 5.59
C ILE A 190 -18.04 -18.04 5.42
N VAL A 191 -18.48 -18.76 6.46
CA VAL A 191 -18.63 -20.22 6.42
C VAL A 191 -19.65 -20.63 5.35
N ALA A 192 -20.79 -19.94 5.27
CA ALA A 192 -21.80 -20.21 4.25
C ALA A 192 -21.24 -19.99 2.83
N ILE A 193 -20.51 -18.90 2.58
CA ILE A 193 -19.88 -18.64 1.28
C ILE A 193 -18.88 -19.74 0.93
N HIS A 194 -18.06 -20.17 1.89
CA HIS A 194 -17.07 -21.23 1.65
C HIS A 194 -17.74 -22.58 1.35
N ILE A 195 -18.83 -22.93 2.05
CA ILE A 195 -19.59 -24.16 1.79
C ILE A 195 -20.28 -24.12 0.41
N LEU A 196 -20.87 -22.96 0.06
CA LEU A 196 -21.59 -22.80 -1.20
C LEU A 196 -20.66 -22.66 -2.41
N ILE A 197 -19.45 -22.13 -2.22
CA ILE A 197 -18.47 -21.87 -3.28
C ILE A 197 -17.05 -22.26 -2.79
N PRO A 198 -16.75 -23.57 -2.65
CA PRO A 198 -15.47 -24.04 -2.09
C PRO A 198 -14.25 -23.67 -2.95
N GLU A 199 -14.44 -23.43 -4.24
CA GLU A 199 -13.39 -22.96 -5.16
C GLU A 199 -13.12 -21.45 -5.06
N ASN A 200 -13.83 -20.73 -4.19
CA ASN A 200 -13.65 -19.29 -4.03
C ASN A 200 -12.21 -18.96 -3.59
N THR A 201 -11.46 -18.33 -4.49
CA THR A 201 -10.04 -17.96 -4.31
C THR A 201 -9.80 -17.08 -3.09
N TYR A 202 -10.77 -16.26 -2.66
CA TYR A 202 -10.65 -15.43 -1.46
C TYR A 202 -10.77 -16.25 -0.19
N SER A 203 -11.69 -17.22 -0.13
CA SER A 203 -11.82 -18.13 1.01
C SER A 203 -10.60 -19.03 1.16
N ASN A 204 -10.09 -19.58 0.05
CA ASN A 204 -8.88 -20.40 0.03
C ASN A 204 -7.62 -19.58 0.36
N SER A 205 -7.54 -18.33 -0.09
CA SER A 205 -6.46 -17.40 0.28
C SER A 205 -6.49 -17.07 1.78
N LEU A 206 -7.67 -16.86 2.37
CA LEU A 206 -7.82 -16.61 3.80
C LEU A 206 -7.39 -17.84 4.62
N LEU A 207 -7.84 -19.04 4.25
CA LEU A 207 -7.42 -20.30 4.89
C LEU A 207 -5.92 -20.49 4.80
N THR A 208 -5.34 -20.35 3.60
CA THR A 208 -3.89 -20.44 3.39
C THR A 208 -3.13 -19.45 4.27
N ARG A 209 -3.63 -18.22 4.44
CA ARG A 209 -3.00 -17.23 5.32
C ARG A 209 -3.09 -17.60 6.79
N ILE A 210 -4.22 -18.15 7.24
CA ILE A 210 -4.41 -18.62 8.62
C ILE A 210 -3.49 -19.81 8.92
N GLU A 211 -3.38 -20.76 7.99
CA GLU A 211 -2.50 -21.92 8.11
C GLU A 211 -1.02 -21.52 8.10
N ASN A 212 -0.68 -20.44 7.39
CA ASN A 212 0.69 -19.94 7.23
C ASN A 212 0.93 -18.64 7.99
N ILE A 213 0.32 -18.44 9.16
CA ILE A 213 0.60 -17.27 10.02
C ILE A 213 2.09 -17.27 10.36
N GLY A 214 2.80 -16.28 9.84
CA GLY A 214 4.23 -16.12 10.02
C GLY A 214 4.59 -14.84 10.77
N PHE A 215 5.80 -14.80 11.33
CA PHE A 215 6.35 -13.59 11.96
C PHE A 215 6.93 -12.58 10.96
N ALA A 216 7.08 -12.95 9.69
CA ALA A 216 7.67 -12.07 8.67
C ALA A 216 6.96 -10.71 8.52
N PRO A 217 5.61 -10.62 8.52
CA PRO A 217 4.92 -9.33 8.49
C PRO A 217 5.20 -8.46 9.73
N ILE A 218 5.26 -9.06 10.92
CA ILE A 218 5.58 -8.37 12.17
C ILE A 218 7.01 -7.82 12.11
N THR A 219 7.99 -8.65 11.71
CA THR A 219 9.39 -8.20 11.59
C THR A 219 9.55 -7.07 10.56
N THR A 220 8.80 -7.12 9.46
CA THR A 220 8.75 -6.04 8.47
C THR A 220 8.15 -4.77 9.07
N PHE A 221 7.07 -4.89 9.85
CA PHE A 221 6.52 -3.76 10.61
C PHE A 221 7.50 -3.18 11.61
N ILE A 222 8.16 -4.01 12.41
CA ILE A 222 9.14 -3.53 13.40
C ILE A 222 10.28 -2.79 12.70
N LYS A 223 10.74 -3.29 11.56
CA LYS A 223 11.83 -2.67 10.79
C LYS A 223 11.47 -1.29 10.25
N HIS A 224 10.22 -1.09 9.81
CA HIS A 224 9.84 0.10 9.03
C HIS A 224 8.85 1.05 9.72
N GLY A 225 8.09 0.59 10.71
CA GLY A 225 7.01 1.34 11.38
C GLY A 225 7.28 1.71 12.84
N THR A 226 8.25 1.09 13.51
CA THR A 226 8.50 1.28 14.95
C THR A 226 8.76 2.74 15.31
N ILE A 227 9.59 3.45 14.54
CA ILE A 227 9.95 4.85 14.86
C ILE A 227 8.71 5.76 14.83
N THR A 228 7.89 5.62 13.79
CA THR A 228 6.63 6.35 13.64
C THR A 228 5.66 5.99 14.76
N LEU A 229 5.51 4.70 15.07
CA LEU A 229 4.64 4.23 16.15
C LEU A 229 5.08 4.81 17.50
N LEU A 230 6.36 4.73 17.84
CA LEU A 230 6.90 5.29 19.08
C LEU A 230 6.65 6.80 19.18
N ALA A 231 6.83 7.54 18.08
CA ALA A 231 6.53 8.97 18.05
C ALA A 231 5.04 9.26 18.34
N LEU A 232 4.12 8.48 17.77
CA LEU A 232 2.69 8.57 18.04
C LEU A 232 2.33 8.17 19.48
N VAL A 233 2.96 7.12 20.02
CA VAL A 233 2.79 6.69 21.42
C VAL A 233 3.22 7.82 22.36
N LEU A 234 4.36 8.46 22.10
CA LEU A 234 4.82 9.61 22.89
C LEU A 234 3.89 10.81 22.78
N LEU A 235 3.30 11.09 21.61
CA LEU A 235 2.30 12.15 21.47
C LEU A 235 1.00 11.88 22.24
N THR A 236 0.70 10.60 22.48
CA THR A 236 -0.55 10.17 23.13
C THR A 236 -0.37 9.73 24.59
N TYR A 237 0.85 9.76 25.15
CA TYR A 237 1.22 9.09 26.40
C TYR A 237 0.28 9.34 27.60
N LYS A 238 -0.29 10.55 27.74
CA LYS A 238 -1.23 10.90 28.83
C LYS A 238 -2.58 10.17 28.76
N ASN A 239 -2.92 9.65 27.59
CA ASN A 239 -4.18 8.93 27.34
C ASN A 239 -4.04 7.43 27.53
N TRP A 240 -2.83 6.96 27.83
CA TRP A 240 -2.59 5.55 28.08
C TRP A 240 -3.15 5.18 29.44
N ASN A 241 -4.23 4.41 29.39
CA ASN A 241 -4.74 3.64 30.51
C ASN A 241 -4.82 2.16 30.09
N LEU A 242 -5.05 1.28 31.06
CA LEU A 242 -5.14 -0.16 30.80
C LEU A 242 -6.19 -0.50 29.73
N LYS A 243 -7.34 0.20 29.72
CA LYS A 243 -8.39 -0.01 28.72
C LYS A 243 -7.87 0.32 27.31
N PHE A 244 -7.32 1.50 27.10
CA PHE A 244 -6.76 1.92 25.82
C PHE A 244 -5.68 0.94 25.32
N GLY A 245 -4.76 0.53 26.21
CA GLY A 245 -3.74 -0.47 25.91
C GLY A 245 -4.32 -1.83 25.47
N LEU A 246 -5.33 -2.35 26.17
CA LEU A 246 -6.00 -3.60 25.81
C LEU A 246 -6.74 -3.51 24.46
N HIS A 247 -7.33 -2.36 24.13
CA HIS A 247 -8.00 -2.18 22.85
C HIS A 247 -6.99 -2.10 21.69
N LEU A 248 -5.87 -1.40 21.88
CA LEU A 248 -4.77 -1.41 20.92
C LEU A 248 -4.16 -2.80 20.72
N LEU A 249 -4.02 -3.58 21.79
CA LEU A 249 -3.57 -4.97 21.71
C LEU A 249 -4.54 -5.82 20.89
N THR A 250 -5.85 -5.61 21.06
CA THR A 250 -6.87 -6.31 20.26
C THR A 250 -6.72 -6.00 18.77
N LEU A 251 -6.50 -4.73 18.42
CA LEU A 251 -6.23 -4.31 17.03
C LEU A 251 -4.94 -4.93 16.49
N LEU A 252 -3.87 -4.96 17.29
CA LEU A 252 -2.59 -5.56 16.93
C LEU A 252 -2.71 -7.06 16.63
N VAL A 253 -3.42 -7.80 17.49
CA VAL A 253 -3.68 -9.24 17.29
C VAL A 253 -4.47 -9.45 16.00
N LEU A 254 -5.53 -8.67 15.79
CA LEU A 254 -6.36 -8.79 14.60
C LEU A 254 -5.56 -8.53 13.32
N ILE A 255 -4.74 -7.47 13.28
CA ILE A 255 -3.87 -7.16 12.14
C ILE A 255 -2.88 -8.30 11.88
N THR A 256 -2.35 -8.91 12.94
CA THR A 256 -1.40 -10.02 12.85
C THR A 256 -2.02 -11.24 12.15
N ILE A 257 -3.29 -11.56 12.42
CA ILE A 257 -4.00 -12.68 11.80
C ILE A 257 -4.10 -12.52 10.27
N PHE A 258 -4.30 -11.30 9.76
CA PHE A 258 -4.34 -11.05 8.31
C PHE A 258 -2.96 -11.09 7.63
N GLY A 259 -1.88 -11.12 8.41
CA GLY A 259 -0.54 -11.48 7.92
C GLY A 259 0.08 -10.51 6.91
N THR A 260 -0.33 -9.23 6.89
CA THR A 260 0.19 -8.25 5.92
C THR A 260 0.81 -7.04 6.64
N ALA A 261 2.08 -6.75 6.38
CA ALA A 261 2.82 -5.71 7.11
C ALA A 261 2.21 -4.30 6.96
N ASN A 262 1.62 -3.99 5.81
CA ASN A 262 1.01 -2.70 5.53
C ASN A 262 -0.21 -2.39 6.40
N TYR A 263 -0.94 -3.42 6.83
CA TYR A 263 -2.13 -3.28 7.68
C TYR A 263 -1.82 -2.73 9.07
N PHE A 264 -0.57 -2.85 9.54
CA PHE A 264 -0.16 -2.27 10.82
C PHE A 264 -0.25 -0.73 10.86
N VAL A 265 -0.36 -0.06 9.70
CA VAL A 265 -0.66 1.39 9.66
C VAL A 265 -1.97 1.73 10.38
N TYR A 266 -2.91 0.78 10.50
CA TYR A 266 -4.16 0.98 11.24
C TYR A 266 -3.97 1.15 12.75
N LEU A 267 -2.84 0.75 13.32
CA LEU A 267 -2.48 1.13 14.69
C LEU A 267 -2.38 2.65 14.86
N TYR A 268 -2.10 3.38 13.77
CA TYR A 268 -2.01 4.82 13.80
C TYR A 268 -3.38 5.49 13.92
N LEU A 269 -4.46 4.86 13.47
CA LEU A 269 -5.80 5.45 13.47
C LEU A 269 -6.22 5.95 14.88
N PRO A 270 -6.29 5.11 15.93
CA PRO A 270 -6.64 5.58 17.26
C PRO A 270 -5.64 6.60 17.81
N LEU A 271 -4.33 6.45 17.53
CA LEU A 271 -3.30 7.36 18.03
C LEU A 271 -3.39 8.75 17.39
N ILE A 272 -3.67 8.83 16.09
CA ILE A 272 -3.91 10.08 15.35
C ILE A 272 -5.17 10.75 15.90
N LEU A 273 -6.26 10.01 16.10
CA LEU A 273 -7.51 10.56 16.63
C LEU A 273 -7.36 11.12 18.06
N VAL A 274 -6.67 10.40 18.96
CA VAL A 274 -6.30 10.93 20.29
C VAL A 274 -5.48 12.20 20.13
N THR A 275 -4.49 12.21 19.24
CA THR A 275 -3.65 13.38 18.99
C THR A 275 -4.44 14.54 18.36
N ILE A 276 -5.52 14.31 17.65
CA ILE A 276 -6.35 15.42 17.14
C ILE A 276 -7.23 15.99 18.26
N ASN A 277 -7.86 15.15 19.08
CA ASN A 277 -8.89 15.60 20.01
C ASN A 277 -8.41 16.02 21.40
N GLU A 278 -7.18 15.67 21.78
CA GLU A 278 -6.66 16.02 23.11
C GLU A 278 -6.15 17.46 23.22
N LYS A 279 -6.50 18.17 24.29
CA LYS A 279 -6.04 19.56 24.51
C LYS A 279 -4.67 19.63 25.20
N ASN A 280 -4.30 18.59 25.95
CA ASN A 280 -3.12 18.61 26.83
C ASN A 280 -2.00 17.72 26.30
N THR A 281 -1.01 18.30 25.62
CA THR A 281 0.24 17.59 25.31
C THR A 281 1.43 18.27 25.98
N VAL A 282 2.01 17.60 26.96
CA VAL A 282 3.40 17.87 27.37
C VAL A 282 4.26 17.03 26.43
N LEU A 283 4.99 17.68 25.53
CA LEU A 283 5.89 16.94 24.65
C LEU A 283 7.18 16.60 25.40
N PHE A 284 7.59 15.34 25.35
CA PHE A 284 9.00 14.97 25.52
C PHE A 284 9.78 15.43 24.28
N GLN A 285 9.91 16.76 24.13
CA GLN A 285 10.34 17.40 22.90
C GLN A 285 11.66 16.84 22.34
N PRO A 286 12.72 16.63 23.14
CA PRO A 286 13.99 16.14 22.60
C PRO A 286 13.88 14.74 22.00
N ILE A 287 13.22 13.81 22.70
CA ILE A 287 13.04 12.42 22.24
C ILE A 287 12.17 12.40 20.98
N LEU A 288 11.05 13.14 20.98
CA LEU A 288 10.16 13.20 19.82
C LEU A 288 10.87 13.80 18.60
N ILE A 289 11.62 14.90 18.78
CA ILE A 289 12.42 15.51 17.71
C ILE A 289 13.44 14.50 17.19
N GLY A 290 14.14 13.77 18.07
CA GLY A 290 15.10 12.74 17.69
C GLY A 290 14.46 11.63 16.85
N LEU A 291 13.30 11.11 17.26
CA LEU A 291 12.57 10.08 16.51
C LEU A 291 12.10 10.59 15.14
N ILE A 292 11.57 11.80 15.07
CA ILE A 292 11.12 12.40 13.81
C ILE A 292 12.29 12.70 12.87
N ALA A 293 13.41 13.19 13.40
CA ALA A 293 14.64 13.40 12.64
C ALA A 293 15.15 12.06 12.08
N LEU A 294 15.21 11.02 12.90
CA LEU A 294 15.62 9.68 12.46
C LEU A 294 14.68 9.11 11.39
N SER A 295 13.36 9.23 11.60
CA SER A 295 12.35 8.86 10.61
C SER A 295 12.56 9.61 9.30
N SER A 296 12.77 10.92 9.34
CA SER A 296 13.00 11.76 8.16
C SER A 296 14.30 11.39 7.44
N ILE A 297 15.39 11.10 8.18
CA ILE A 297 16.65 10.64 7.61
C ILE A 297 16.43 9.33 6.86
N ILE A 298 15.80 8.34 7.51
CA ILE A 298 15.62 7.00 6.95
C ILE A 298 14.67 7.00 5.75
N ASN A 299 13.58 7.75 5.85
CA ASN A 299 12.44 7.63 4.95
C ASN A 299 12.33 8.75 3.91
N ILE A 300 12.94 9.91 4.13
CA ILE A 300 12.91 11.03 3.18
C ILE A 300 14.30 11.25 2.59
N ILE A 301 15.29 11.53 3.44
CA ILE A 301 16.60 12.00 3.01
C ILE A 301 17.42 10.87 2.36
N HIS A 302 17.51 9.70 2.99
CA HIS A 302 18.31 8.61 2.47
C HIS A 302 17.83 8.10 1.10
N PRO A 303 16.51 7.87 0.86
CA PRO A 303 16.04 7.50 -0.47
C PRO A 303 16.41 8.50 -1.57
N VAL A 304 16.45 9.80 -1.25
CA VAL A 304 16.93 10.85 -2.17
C VAL A 304 18.41 10.63 -2.49
N PHE A 305 19.26 10.49 -1.47
CA PHE A 305 20.70 10.26 -1.66
C PHE A 305 21.00 9.00 -2.45
N VAL A 306 20.28 7.91 -2.17
CA VAL A 306 20.39 6.65 -2.91
C VAL A 306 20.14 6.81 -4.41
N GLN A 307 19.18 7.66 -4.81
CA GLN A 307 18.93 7.93 -6.22
C GLN A 307 20.08 8.68 -6.88
N PHE A 308 20.76 9.57 -6.13
CA PHE A 308 21.97 10.25 -6.59
C PHE A 308 23.20 9.33 -6.64
N GLU A 309 23.27 8.33 -5.76
CA GLU A 309 24.38 7.36 -5.73
C GLU A 309 24.39 6.45 -6.96
N ASN A 310 23.22 6.11 -7.51
CA ASN A 310 23.11 5.25 -8.68
C ASN A 310 22.16 5.82 -9.76
N PRO A 311 22.58 6.88 -10.48
CA PRO A 311 21.78 7.49 -11.54
C PRO A 311 21.51 6.49 -12.68
N SER A 312 22.43 5.56 -12.91
CA SER A 312 22.32 4.55 -13.96
C SER A 312 21.16 3.58 -13.73
N TYR A 313 20.85 3.24 -12.48
CA TYR A 313 19.67 2.44 -12.13
C TYR A 313 18.36 3.18 -12.48
N ALA A 314 18.26 4.47 -12.17
CA ALA A 314 17.09 5.27 -12.55
C ALA A 314 16.96 5.38 -14.08
N GLN A 315 18.08 5.51 -14.81
CA GLN A 315 18.11 5.50 -16.27
C GLN A 315 17.64 4.16 -16.85
N THR A 316 18.09 3.03 -16.30
CA THR A 316 17.61 1.69 -16.70
C THR A 316 16.11 1.58 -16.51
N GLY A 317 15.57 1.99 -15.36
CA GLY A 317 14.12 1.99 -15.14
C GLY A 317 13.34 2.85 -16.16
N LYS A 318 13.88 4.01 -16.55
CA LYS A 318 13.30 4.84 -17.63
C LYS A 318 13.37 4.15 -19.00
N ALA A 319 14.48 3.47 -19.30
CA ALA A 319 14.65 2.72 -20.55
C ALA A 319 13.64 1.56 -20.64
N ILE A 320 13.42 0.83 -19.54
CA ILE A 320 12.40 -0.22 -19.44
C ILE A 320 11.01 0.36 -19.74
N LEU A 321 10.64 1.48 -19.12
CA LEU A 321 9.35 2.13 -19.37
C LEU A 321 9.19 2.59 -20.81
N LEU A 322 10.25 3.14 -21.42
CA LEU A 322 10.23 3.54 -22.83
C LEU A 322 10.00 2.34 -23.75
N GLU A 323 10.66 1.22 -23.47
CA GLU A 323 10.47 -0.02 -24.23
C GLU A 323 9.05 -0.58 -24.05
N ASN A 324 8.51 -0.57 -22.83
CA ASN A 324 7.13 -0.96 -22.58
C ASN A 324 6.12 -0.04 -23.29
N ASN A 325 6.38 1.27 -23.40
CA ASN A 325 5.54 2.19 -24.18
C ASN A 325 5.58 1.85 -25.68
N LYS A 326 6.76 1.57 -26.24
CA LYS A 326 6.88 1.12 -27.65
C LYS A 326 6.11 -0.17 -27.88
N ARG A 327 6.17 -1.12 -26.94
CA ARG A 327 5.40 -2.36 -27.00
C ARG A 327 3.91 -2.11 -26.94
N ALA A 328 3.45 -1.28 -26.01
CA ALA A 328 2.03 -0.90 -25.92
C ALA A 328 1.51 -0.29 -27.23
N ALA A 329 2.31 0.55 -27.88
CA ALA A 329 1.95 1.22 -29.13
C ALA A 329 1.96 0.28 -30.36
N ASN A 330 2.90 -0.67 -30.43
CA ASN A 330 3.09 -1.55 -31.58
C ASN A 330 2.44 -2.92 -31.42
N HIS A 331 1.62 -3.10 -30.39
CA HIS A 331 1.11 -4.40 -30.00
C HIS A 331 0.09 -4.96 -31.00
N ASN A 332 0.31 -6.18 -31.45
CA ASN A 332 -0.64 -6.90 -32.31
C ASN A 332 -1.89 -7.29 -31.50
N SER A 333 -3.09 -7.10 -32.05
CA SER A 333 -4.35 -7.40 -31.34
C SER A 333 -4.56 -8.88 -31.00
N LYS A 334 -3.76 -9.79 -31.56
CA LYS A 334 -3.89 -11.25 -31.40
C LYS A 334 -2.96 -11.89 -30.35
N SER A 335 -1.80 -11.31 -30.06
CA SER A 335 -0.84 -11.82 -29.07
C SER A 335 -1.14 -11.23 -27.69
N LYS A 336 -0.77 -11.86 -26.58
CA LYS A 336 -0.83 -11.27 -25.24
C LYS A 336 0.55 -10.81 -24.78
N VAL A 337 0.58 -9.81 -23.90
CA VAL A 337 1.80 -9.39 -23.19
C VAL A 337 1.61 -9.60 -21.70
N PHE A 338 2.32 -10.58 -21.15
CA PHE A 338 2.37 -10.81 -19.72
C PHE A 338 3.46 -9.94 -19.09
N SER A 339 3.16 -9.29 -17.98
CA SER A 339 4.10 -8.36 -17.35
C SER A 339 3.97 -8.33 -15.84
N GLU A 340 5.11 -8.20 -15.13
CA GLU A 340 5.07 -7.92 -13.70
C GLU A 340 4.67 -6.46 -13.44
N ASN A 341 4.06 -6.21 -12.29
CA ASN A 341 3.44 -4.92 -11.97
C ASN A 341 4.41 -3.72 -11.86
N TYR A 342 5.71 -3.95 -11.70
CA TYR A 342 6.69 -2.90 -11.39
C TYR A 342 6.83 -1.82 -12.47
N TYR A 343 6.81 -2.22 -13.73
CA TYR A 343 6.98 -1.33 -14.89
C TYR A 343 5.86 -1.50 -15.93
N ALA A 344 4.77 -2.17 -15.57
CA ALA A 344 3.66 -2.48 -16.47
C ALA A 344 2.69 -1.32 -16.73
N ALA A 345 2.83 -0.17 -16.06
CA ALA A 345 1.90 0.95 -16.21
C ALA A 345 1.62 1.38 -17.66
N PRO A 346 2.61 1.46 -18.56
CA PRO A 346 2.39 1.72 -19.98
C PRO A 346 1.49 0.69 -20.69
N LEU A 347 1.45 -0.55 -20.18
CA LEU A 347 0.76 -1.68 -20.79
C LEU A 347 -0.70 -1.80 -20.34
N PHE A 348 -1.10 -1.12 -19.25
CA PHE A 348 -2.41 -1.34 -18.64
C PHE A 348 -3.55 -1.13 -19.64
N LYS A 349 -3.56 -0.04 -20.42
CA LYS A 349 -4.65 0.30 -21.36
C LYS A 349 -4.92 -0.72 -22.46
N ASN A 350 -4.03 -1.68 -22.67
CA ASN A 350 -4.16 -2.67 -23.73
C ASN A 350 -4.95 -3.90 -23.21
N SER A 351 -6.03 -4.25 -23.91
CA SER A 351 -6.90 -5.39 -23.58
C SER A 351 -6.23 -6.75 -23.68
N GLN A 352 -5.03 -6.84 -24.27
CA GLN A 352 -4.21 -8.05 -24.36
C GLN A 352 -3.05 -8.09 -23.36
N SER A 353 -2.89 -7.05 -22.54
CA SER A 353 -1.93 -7.09 -21.43
C SER A 353 -2.46 -7.97 -20.31
N ARG A 354 -1.61 -8.81 -19.74
CA ARG A 354 -1.93 -9.73 -18.65
C ARG A 354 -0.91 -9.60 -17.53
N MET A 355 -1.35 -9.82 -16.30
CA MET A 355 -0.48 -9.84 -15.15
C MET A 355 0.24 -11.19 -15.04
N ILE A 356 1.52 -11.14 -14.70
CA ILE A 356 2.23 -12.29 -14.13
C ILE A 356 2.72 -11.93 -12.73
N LEU A 357 2.54 -12.85 -11.78
CA LEU A 357 3.09 -12.75 -10.43
C LEU A 357 4.19 -13.79 -10.27
N VAL A 358 5.40 -13.31 -9.97
CA VAL A 358 6.57 -14.15 -9.75
C VAL A 358 7.12 -13.87 -8.36
N ASP A 359 6.85 -14.78 -7.44
CA ASP A 359 7.39 -14.79 -6.09
C ASP A 359 8.37 -15.96 -5.90
N LYS A 360 9.05 -16.06 -4.76
CA LYS A 360 9.97 -17.15 -4.42
C LYS A 360 9.31 -18.52 -4.48
N GLN A 361 8.03 -18.63 -4.13
CA GLN A 361 7.33 -19.91 -4.03
C GLN A 361 6.59 -20.29 -5.31
N GLN A 362 6.12 -19.32 -6.10
CA GLN A 362 5.23 -19.60 -7.23
C GLN A 362 5.39 -18.63 -8.39
N VAL A 363 5.00 -19.10 -9.59
CA VAL A 363 4.70 -18.29 -10.76
C VAL A 363 3.21 -18.43 -11.00
N LEU A 364 2.50 -17.31 -11.12
CA LEU A 364 1.07 -17.26 -11.40
C LEU A 364 0.84 -16.39 -12.63
N LEU A 365 0.30 -16.99 -13.68
CA LEU A 365 -0.21 -16.29 -14.86
C LEU A 365 -1.73 -16.16 -14.72
N VAL A 366 -2.28 -14.97 -14.93
CA VAL A 366 -3.74 -14.73 -14.80
C VAL A 366 -4.55 -15.18 -16.02
N ASP A 367 -3.89 -15.70 -17.05
CA ASP A 367 -4.49 -16.18 -18.29
C ASP A 367 -3.57 -17.23 -18.93
N SER A 368 -4.15 -18.00 -19.86
CA SER A 368 -3.48 -18.98 -20.71
C SER A 368 -2.48 -18.32 -21.66
N VAL A 369 -1.37 -19.02 -21.90
CA VAL A 369 -0.28 -18.61 -22.79
C VAL A 369 -0.42 -19.31 -24.15
N SER A 370 -0.14 -18.61 -25.24
CA SER A 370 -0.20 -19.11 -26.61
C SER A 370 1.02 -18.70 -27.44
N SER A 371 1.25 -19.40 -28.56
CA SER A 371 2.29 -19.03 -29.52
C SER A 371 2.07 -17.60 -30.02
N GLY A 372 3.14 -16.81 -30.04
CA GLY A 372 3.12 -15.37 -30.35
C GLY A 372 2.97 -14.46 -29.13
N ASP A 373 2.67 -15.00 -27.95
CA ASP A 373 2.66 -14.22 -26.71
C ASP A 373 4.06 -13.83 -26.27
N VAL A 374 4.13 -12.78 -25.45
CA VAL A 374 5.38 -12.25 -24.91
C VAL A 374 5.26 -12.11 -23.41
N ILE A 375 6.31 -12.50 -22.68
CA ILE A 375 6.37 -12.35 -21.22
C ILE A 375 7.55 -11.45 -20.86
N LEU A 376 7.27 -10.40 -20.09
CA LEU A 376 8.24 -9.40 -19.65
C LEU A 376 8.63 -9.66 -18.19
N SER A 377 9.93 -9.70 -17.94
CA SER A 377 10.51 -9.88 -16.61
C SER A 377 11.54 -8.78 -16.35
N TYR A 378 11.55 -8.22 -15.14
CA TYR A 378 12.39 -7.04 -14.83
C TYR A 378 13.60 -7.34 -13.94
N PHE A 379 13.74 -8.59 -13.51
CA PHE A 379 14.81 -9.05 -12.64
C PHE A 379 15.45 -10.30 -13.24
N LYS A 380 16.79 -10.36 -13.29
CA LYS A 380 17.54 -11.46 -13.92
C LYS A 380 17.27 -12.83 -13.31
N SER A 381 16.85 -12.87 -12.05
CA SER A 381 16.59 -14.10 -11.30
C SER A 381 15.31 -14.81 -11.75
N LYS A 382 14.40 -14.12 -12.43
CA LYS A 382 13.03 -14.58 -12.70
C LYS A 382 12.80 -15.29 -14.04
N PRO A 383 13.44 -14.93 -15.16
CA PRO A 383 13.13 -15.52 -16.47
C PRO A 383 13.24 -17.05 -16.49
N GLN A 384 14.30 -17.61 -15.91
CA GLN A 384 14.49 -19.07 -15.84
C GLN A 384 13.42 -19.74 -14.99
N LYS A 385 13.00 -19.09 -13.90
CA LYS A 385 11.89 -19.60 -13.08
C LYS A 385 10.57 -19.60 -13.85
N ILE A 386 10.32 -18.52 -14.61
CA ILE A 386 9.14 -18.41 -15.48
C ILE A 386 9.18 -19.51 -16.54
N ILE A 387 10.30 -19.69 -17.24
CA ILE A 387 10.44 -20.74 -18.27
C ILE A 387 10.22 -22.13 -17.68
N SER A 388 10.85 -22.45 -16.54
CA SER A 388 10.67 -23.77 -15.91
C SER A 388 9.20 -24.05 -15.60
N HIS A 389 8.46 -23.02 -15.15
CA HIS A 389 7.02 -23.14 -14.94
C HIS A 389 6.24 -23.30 -16.26
N LEU A 390 6.62 -22.56 -17.31
CA LEU A 390 5.94 -22.64 -18.60
C LEU A 390 6.17 -23.96 -19.33
N GLU A 391 7.39 -24.49 -19.33
CA GLU A 391 7.72 -25.78 -19.95
C GLU A 391 6.95 -26.94 -19.30
N GLN A 392 6.70 -26.87 -17.99
CA GLN A 392 5.91 -27.86 -17.27
C GLN A 392 4.42 -27.81 -17.64
N ASN A 393 3.87 -26.61 -17.85
CA ASN A 393 2.43 -26.41 -18.06
C ASN A 393 2.03 -26.31 -19.54
N TYR A 394 2.99 -26.01 -20.43
CA TYR A 394 2.81 -25.80 -21.86
C TYR A 394 3.95 -26.45 -22.66
N PRO A 395 4.13 -27.79 -22.57
CA PRO A 395 5.29 -28.51 -23.11
C PRO A 395 5.42 -28.46 -24.64
N THR A 396 4.36 -28.07 -25.35
CA THR A 396 4.34 -27.94 -26.81
C THR A 396 4.84 -26.60 -27.32
N LEU A 397 5.04 -25.62 -26.42
CA LEU A 397 5.52 -24.29 -26.76
C LEU A 397 7.02 -24.17 -26.52
N ASN A 398 7.69 -23.37 -27.33
CA ASN A 398 9.11 -23.06 -27.18
C ASN A 398 9.28 -21.66 -26.58
N PHE A 399 10.22 -21.52 -25.64
CA PHE A 399 10.45 -20.28 -24.91
C PHE A 399 11.87 -19.78 -25.15
N HIS A 400 12.01 -18.53 -25.59
CA HIS A 400 13.32 -17.93 -25.83
C HIS A 400 13.50 -16.66 -25.00
N ILE A 401 14.52 -16.64 -24.15
CA ILE A 401 14.90 -15.44 -23.40
C ILE A 401 15.74 -14.54 -24.29
N LYS A 402 15.35 -13.27 -24.36
CA LYS A 402 16.11 -12.18 -24.95
C LYS A 402 16.29 -11.06 -23.92
N GLU A 403 17.52 -10.62 -23.72
CA GLU A 403 17.78 -9.38 -22.98
C GLU A 403 17.48 -8.18 -23.90
N VAL A 404 16.61 -7.29 -23.45
CA VAL A 404 16.15 -6.11 -24.20
C VAL A 404 16.73 -4.83 -23.62
N VAL A 405 16.80 -4.74 -22.30
CA VAL A 405 17.51 -3.67 -21.59
C VAL A 405 18.52 -4.31 -20.67
N ALA A 406 19.78 -3.94 -20.83
CA ALA A 406 20.90 -4.47 -20.05
C ALA A 406 20.69 -4.26 -18.56
N GLU A 407 21.10 -5.25 -17.77
CA GLU A 407 20.98 -5.17 -16.32
C GLU A 407 21.83 -4.06 -15.70
N ASN A 408 21.32 -3.48 -14.62
CA ASN A 408 22.03 -2.52 -13.79
C ASN A 408 21.97 -2.95 -12.33
N GLN A 409 23.12 -2.90 -11.67
CA GLN A 409 23.25 -3.27 -10.27
C GLN A 409 22.42 -2.35 -9.39
N GLY A 410 21.78 -2.94 -8.38
CA GLY A 410 20.99 -2.20 -7.40
C GLY A 410 21.81 -1.18 -6.60
N TYR A 411 21.10 -0.27 -5.94
CA TYR A 411 21.70 0.67 -5.00
C TYR A 411 21.95 0.03 -3.63
N LEU A 412 22.81 0.64 -2.82
CA LEU A 412 23.00 0.21 -1.43
C LEU A 412 21.76 0.57 -0.59
N THR A 413 21.29 -0.38 0.22
CA THR A 413 20.14 -0.14 1.10
C THR A 413 20.59 0.32 2.48
N LEU A 414 19.85 1.22 3.12
CA LEU A 414 20.05 1.59 4.53
C LEU A 414 19.98 0.37 5.47
N SER A 415 19.23 -0.66 5.07
CA SER A 415 19.09 -1.90 5.82
C SER A 415 20.30 -2.84 5.75
N SER A 416 21.36 -2.47 5.03
CA SER A 416 22.59 -3.27 4.96
C SER A 416 23.76 -2.49 5.55
N LEU A 417 24.05 -2.76 6.84
CA LEU A 417 25.38 -2.48 7.41
C LEU A 417 26.52 -3.21 6.64
N TYR A 418 26.16 -4.18 5.78
CA TYR A 418 27.05 -4.99 4.96
C TYR A 418 26.59 -5.02 3.49
N LYS A 419 27.10 -4.10 2.64
CA LYS A 419 27.16 -4.08 1.15
C LYS A 419 26.07 -4.79 0.30
N LYS A 420 24.89 -5.09 0.82
CA LYS A 420 23.83 -5.77 0.09
C LYS A 420 23.07 -4.73 -0.72
N ARG A 421 23.16 -4.84 -2.04
CA ARG A 421 22.46 -3.99 -3.01
C ARG A 421 21.00 -4.44 -3.14
N THR A 422 20.13 -3.56 -3.64
CA THR A 422 18.82 -3.98 -4.14
C THR A 422 18.99 -4.95 -5.32
N GLU A 423 17.92 -5.67 -5.64
CA GLU A 423 17.93 -6.57 -6.79
C GLU A 423 18.28 -5.79 -8.06
N PRO A 424 19.22 -6.29 -8.89
CA PRO A 424 19.54 -5.67 -10.18
C PRO A 424 18.31 -5.61 -11.07
N ILE A 425 18.12 -4.50 -11.79
CA ILE A 425 17.00 -4.33 -12.72
C ILE A 425 17.49 -4.40 -14.15
N GLY A 426 16.66 -4.95 -15.03
CA GLY A 426 16.85 -4.98 -16.47
C GLY A 426 15.50 -5.27 -17.13
N LEU A 427 15.50 -5.56 -18.43
CA LEU A 427 14.31 -6.11 -19.09
C LEU A 427 14.69 -7.32 -19.90
N TRP A 428 14.10 -8.45 -19.53
CA TRP A 428 14.12 -9.68 -20.26
C TRP A 428 12.76 -9.92 -20.87
N LEU A 429 12.81 -10.36 -22.11
CA LEU A 429 11.67 -10.76 -22.89
C LEU A 429 11.73 -12.28 -23.08
N ILE A 430 10.61 -12.95 -22.89
CA ILE A 430 10.43 -14.36 -23.22
C ILE A 430 9.46 -14.42 -24.39
N ASP A 431 9.97 -14.76 -25.58
CA ASP A 431 9.16 -15.02 -26.77
C ASP A 431 8.58 -16.42 -26.68
N VAL A 432 7.27 -16.57 -26.88
CA VAL A 432 6.57 -17.84 -26.93
C VAL A 432 6.35 -18.25 -28.40
N LYS A 433 6.83 -19.42 -28.80
CA LYS A 433 6.75 -19.92 -30.18
C LYS A 433 6.10 -21.29 -30.29
#